data_AF-A0A521ZXU5-F1
#
_entry.id   AF-A0A521ZXU5-F1
#
_cell.length_a   1.000
_cell.length_b   1.000
_cell.length_c   1.000
_cell.angle_alpha   90.00
_cell.angle_beta   90.00
_cell.angle_gamma   90.00
#
_symmetry.space_group_name_H-M   'P 1'
#
loop_
_entity.id
_entity.type
_entity.pdbx_description
1 polymer ?
#
loop_
_entity_poly.entity_id
_entity_poly.type
_entity_poly.pdbx_seq_one_letter_code
_entity_poly.pdbx_strand_id
1 'polypeptide(L)'
;MTLSPASSAARPRWETSSPNGKPPARRSWPAKTPTRAATANGPSRASNFSSPAPTEIFRPHHSTPKTHTMKPSNCQLWLSLAFAAFTLTASAASVTLTDSIVSLATNGTKYYTFVDPVSGHFVQVALTMSVHSSDPVDVFTSLDGDTRLGIGNPSIGGDGNHIDTSEGVNFAASVVTVSSGVAANSIGFRIVSLGLRDTGGGNPYWFSYASNSNSLPLSGEAVYSLDSASAGLFGASYLGYLRGVPGSGTYQITDVASGGQGLTLNLTFTATANSDPRTNSWLTTYTSRYARIYTNDAAKTAGNAVTTWNNGTQNQASPAYAGVQAVYSSSSWVYLQTSGLGQHTMGPWLNGSFPNLPKNQNVLYRIPRTPTVHTATNLTGLGAIGYFVDGVAMFDSRDAFYWNGTTEVTGTGSWNREAYVNEGATFDPGYAHQENTGTHHYHA
;
A
#
# COMPACT_ATOMS: atom_id res chain seq x y z
N MET A 1 -63.41 23.11 -13.06
CA MET A 1 -62.78 24.15 -13.90
C MET A 1 -61.52 23.54 -14.50
N THR A 2 -61.33 23.34 -15.81
CA THR A 2 -61.27 24.32 -16.93
C THR A 2 -60.23 25.43 -16.68
N LEU A 3 -59.28 25.76 -17.56
CA LEU A 3 -58.89 25.26 -18.89
C LEU A 3 -57.44 25.75 -19.18
N SER A 4 -56.71 25.10 -20.09
CA SER A 4 -55.50 25.63 -20.77
C SER A 4 -55.90 26.74 -21.81
N PRO A 5 -55.00 27.56 -22.45
CA PRO A 5 -53.71 27.13 -23.03
C PRO A 5 -52.53 28.15 -23.23
N ALA A 6 -51.40 27.54 -23.62
CA ALA A 6 -50.27 27.97 -24.48
C ALA A 6 -50.06 29.41 -25.01
N SER A 7 -48.78 29.82 -25.01
CA SER A 7 -48.03 30.50 -26.09
C SER A 7 -46.54 30.62 -25.66
N SER A 8 -45.50 30.81 -26.50
CA SER A 8 -45.24 30.54 -27.93
C SER A 8 -43.71 30.50 -28.12
N ALA A 9 -43.22 29.89 -29.21
CA ALA A 9 -41.77 29.75 -29.46
C ALA A 9 -41.13 31.02 -30.06
N ALA A 10 -39.88 31.30 -29.70
CA ALA A 10 -39.02 32.24 -30.41
C ALA A 10 -37.62 31.61 -30.63
N ARG A 11 -37.20 31.47 -31.89
CA ARG A 11 -35.85 31.03 -32.28
C ARG A 11 -34.98 32.26 -32.56
N PRO A 12 -33.73 32.33 -32.07
CA PRO A 12 -32.74 33.24 -32.63
C PRO A 12 -32.24 32.75 -33.99
N ARG A 13 -32.27 33.64 -34.97
CA ARG A 13 -31.67 33.46 -36.29
C ARG A 13 -30.14 33.62 -36.16
N TRP A 14 -29.36 32.65 -36.63
CA TRP A 14 -27.93 32.84 -36.86
C TRP A 14 -27.72 33.55 -38.20
N GLU A 15 -27.30 34.80 -38.16
CA GLU A 15 -26.79 35.50 -39.35
C GLU A 15 -25.27 35.34 -39.43
N THR A 16 -24.79 35.05 -40.64
CA THR A 16 -23.39 34.78 -40.94
C THR A 16 -22.65 36.05 -41.34
N SER A 17 -21.56 36.39 -40.64
CA SER A 17 -20.55 37.30 -41.18
C SER A 17 -19.14 36.91 -40.72
N SER A 18 -18.36 36.34 -41.66
CA SER A 18 -16.90 36.41 -41.60
C SER A 18 -16.48 37.81 -42.09
N PRO A 19 -15.33 38.33 -41.63
CA PRO A 19 -14.24 38.38 -42.61
C PRO A 19 -12.85 38.03 -42.06
N ASN A 20 -12.16 37.17 -42.81
CA ASN A 20 -10.74 37.24 -43.16
C ASN A 20 -9.80 38.14 -42.31
N GLY A 21 -8.94 37.52 -41.51
CA GLY A 21 -7.72 38.12 -40.97
C GLY A 21 -6.59 37.10 -40.89
N LYS A 22 -5.53 37.25 -41.69
CA LYS A 22 -4.30 36.45 -41.53
C LYS A 22 -3.57 36.89 -40.25
N PRO A 23 -3.06 35.96 -39.40
CA PRO A 23 -2.25 36.34 -38.26
C PRO A 23 -0.86 36.86 -38.71
N PRO A 24 -0.31 37.92 -38.08
CA PRO A 24 1.03 38.40 -38.36
C PRO A 24 2.13 37.51 -37.75
N ALA A 25 3.35 37.64 -38.27
CA ALA A 25 4.47 36.74 -37.99
C ALA A 25 5.00 36.80 -36.54
N ARG A 26 5.54 35.66 -36.07
CA ARG A 26 6.32 35.56 -34.82
C ARG A 26 7.46 36.59 -34.81
N ARG A 27 7.56 37.38 -33.74
CA ARG A 27 8.78 38.10 -33.37
C ARG A 27 9.45 37.46 -32.16
N SER A 28 10.76 37.28 -32.25
CA SER A 28 11.62 36.87 -31.15
C SER A 28 11.84 38.03 -30.17
N TRP A 29 11.91 37.71 -28.87
CA TRP A 29 12.24 38.66 -27.81
C TRP A 29 13.72 38.55 -27.42
N PRO A 30 14.40 39.67 -27.07
CA PRO A 30 15.82 39.66 -26.69
C PRO A 30 16.02 39.30 -25.22
N ALA A 31 17.10 38.57 -24.92
CA ALA A 31 17.54 38.31 -23.56
C ALA A 31 18.14 39.58 -22.91
N LYS A 32 17.84 39.81 -21.63
CA LYS A 32 18.49 40.86 -20.82
C LYS A 32 19.76 40.32 -20.15
N THR A 33 20.90 40.92 -20.46
CA THR A 33 22.14 40.79 -19.68
C THR A 33 22.11 41.68 -18.44
N PRO A 34 22.61 41.23 -17.28
CA PRO A 34 22.99 42.10 -16.17
C PRO A 34 24.43 42.60 -16.31
N THR A 35 24.66 43.88 -16.03
CA THR A 35 25.98 44.51 -15.95
C THR A 35 26.74 44.13 -14.68
N ARG A 36 28.08 44.11 -14.78
CA ARG A 36 29.02 43.74 -13.72
C ARG A 36 29.59 44.99 -13.02
N ALA A 37 29.80 44.92 -11.71
CA ALA A 37 30.67 45.83 -10.96
C ALA A 37 31.77 45.03 -10.22
N ALA A 38 32.97 45.60 -10.08
CA ALA A 38 34.13 45.03 -9.39
C ALA A 38 34.24 45.62 -7.95
N THR A 39 35.14 45.24 -7.03
CA THR A 39 36.45 44.52 -7.03
C THR A 39 36.46 43.43 -5.91
N ALA A 40 37.53 42.79 -5.39
CA ALA A 40 39.00 42.92 -5.50
C ALA A 40 39.75 41.59 -5.16
N ASN A 41 41.08 41.61 -5.37
CA ASN A 41 42.20 40.90 -4.70
C ASN A 41 42.10 39.40 -4.29
N GLY A 42 42.99 38.57 -4.85
CA GLY A 42 43.20 37.14 -4.53
C GLY A 42 44.32 36.89 -3.48
N PRO A 43 45.25 35.90 -3.63
CA PRO A 43 45.44 34.90 -4.70
C PRO A 43 45.68 33.44 -4.23
N SER A 44 45.59 32.44 -5.13
CA SER A 44 46.31 31.15 -4.98
C SER A 44 46.55 30.44 -6.34
N ARG A 45 47.51 29.50 -6.35
CA ARG A 45 48.15 28.90 -7.55
C ARG A 45 47.44 27.66 -8.10
N ALA A 46 47.45 27.49 -9.43
CA ALA A 46 47.69 26.22 -10.17
C ALA A 46 47.72 26.52 -11.69
N SER A 47 48.91 26.59 -12.32
CA SER A 47 49.54 25.53 -13.17
C SER A 47 49.04 25.47 -14.63
N ASN A 48 49.97 25.69 -15.56
CA ASN A 48 49.77 25.74 -17.01
C ASN A 48 49.28 24.42 -17.63
N PHE A 49 48.53 24.48 -18.73
CA PHE A 49 48.96 23.95 -20.04
C PHE A 49 48.19 24.64 -21.19
N SER A 50 48.64 24.44 -22.43
CA SER A 50 48.57 25.42 -23.53
C SER A 50 47.51 25.17 -24.63
N SER A 51 47.15 26.28 -25.29
CA SER A 51 46.35 26.52 -26.51
C SER A 51 46.68 25.61 -27.74
N PRO A 52 45.93 25.65 -28.88
CA PRO A 52 44.92 26.66 -29.28
C PRO A 52 43.62 26.16 -29.96
N ALA A 53 42.70 27.10 -30.18
CA ALA A 53 41.53 26.95 -31.05
C ALA A 53 41.83 27.40 -32.51
N PRO A 54 41.02 26.99 -33.50
CA PRO A 54 40.91 27.68 -34.79
C PRO A 54 39.58 28.46 -34.92
N THR A 55 39.66 29.55 -35.69
CA THR A 55 38.57 30.51 -35.94
C THR A 55 38.00 30.32 -37.35
N GLU A 56 36.69 30.15 -37.52
CA GLU A 56 35.99 30.35 -38.80
C GLU A 56 34.68 31.13 -38.52
N ILE A 57 34.60 32.40 -38.88
CA ILE A 57 34.24 32.97 -40.20
C ILE A 57 32.79 32.67 -40.59
N PHE A 58 31.94 33.65 -40.33
CA PHE A 58 30.53 33.70 -40.73
C PHE A 58 30.41 34.06 -42.22
N ARG A 59 29.63 33.30 -43.00
CA ARG A 59 29.08 33.75 -44.30
C ARG A 59 27.61 33.32 -44.41
N PRO A 60 26.66 34.24 -44.66
CA PRO A 60 25.25 33.88 -44.85
C PRO A 60 25.00 33.46 -46.31
N HIS A 61 24.52 32.23 -46.51
CA HIS A 61 23.96 31.82 -47.80
C HIS A 61 22.46 32.07 -47.83
N HIS A 62 21.99 32.91 -48.75
CA HIS A 62 20.58 32.99 -49.10
C HIS A 62 20.11 31.66 -49.71
N SER A 63 19.03 31.10 -49.16
CA SER A 63 18.26 30.04 -49.81
C SER A 63 16.78 30.46 -49.89
N THR A 64 16.18 30.29 -51.06
CA THR A 64 14.77 30.60 -51.33
C THR A 64 13.87 29.44 -50.86
N PRO A 65 12.68 29.72 -50.30
CA PRO A 65 11.80 28.68 -49.81
C PRO A 65 11.10 27.94 -50.97
N LYS A 66 11.33 26.64 -51.08
CA LYS A 66 10.52 25.74 -51.92
C LYS A 66 9.20 25.44 -51.20
N THR A 67 8.07 25.74 -51.83
CA THR A 67 6.74 25.35 -51.34
C THR A 67 6.53 23.85 -51.50
N HIS A 68 6.57 23.10 -50.39
CA HIS A 68 6.14 21.70 -50.36
C HIS A 68 4.68 21.60 -49.93
N THR A 69 3.83 21.15 -50.85
CA THR A 69 2.42 20.83 -50.59
C THR A 69 2.35 19.52 -49.79
N MET A 70 2.05 19.59 -48.49
CA MET A 70 1.74 18.39 -47.71
C MET A 70 0.38 17.82 -48.11
N LYS A 71 0.35 16.54 -48.52
CA LYS A 71 -0.90 15.77 -48.62
C LYS A 71 -1.39 15.42 -47.22
N PRO A 72 -2.71 15.45 -46.94
CA PRO A 72 -3.25 14.95 -45.68
C PRO A 72 -3.18 13.42 -45.67
N SER A 73 -2.24 12.86 -44.92
CA SER A 73 -2.24 11.44 -44.57
C SER A 73 -3.22 11.20 -43.42
N ASN A 74 -4.31 10.48 -43.69
CA ASN A 74 -5.28 10.08 -42.68
C ASN A 74 -4.64 9.15 -41.64
N CYS A 75 -4.15 9.72 -40.54
CA CYS A 75 -3.69 8.96 -39.37
C CYS A 75 -4.83 8.90 -38.34
N GLN A 76 -5.84 8.07 -38.59
CA GLN A 76 -6.77 7.66 -37.54
C GLN A 76 -6.06 6.63 -36.65
N LEU A 77 -5.44 7.13 -35.58
CA LEU A 77 -4.86 6.29 -34.55
C LEU A 77 -6.00 5.66 -33.72
N TRP A 78 -6.42 4.45 -34.12
CA TRP A 78 -7.39 3.67 -33.33
C TRP A 78 -6.71 3.20 -32.04
N LEU A 79 -6.90 3.96 -30.96
CA LEU A 79 -6.49 3.55 -29.62
C LEU A 79 -7.47 2.49 -29.09
N SER A 80 -7.33 1.27 -29.60
CA SER A 80 -8.07 0.11 -29.10
C SER A 80 -7.67 -0.17 -27.65
N LEU A 81 -8.48 0.31 -26.70
CA LEU A 81 -8.36 -0.06 -25.29
C LEU A 81 -8.65 -1.57 -25.19
N ALA A 82 -7.58 -2.36 -25.18
CA ALA A 82 -7.66 -3.77 -24.84
C ALA A 82 -8.01 -3.89 -23.36
N PHE A 83 -9.30 -4.00 -23.05
CA PHE A 83 -9.75 -4.52 -21.76
C PHE A 83 -9.30 -5.98 -21.68
N ALA A 84 -8.07 -6.18 -21.18
CA ALA A 84 -7.63 -7.47 -20.71
C ALA A 84 -8.58 -7.87 -19.58
N ALA A 85 -9.48 -8.81 -19.87
CA ALA A 85 -10.30 -9.44 -18.85
C ALA A 85 -9.36 -10.28 -17.97
N PHE A 86 -8.86 -9.68 -16.90
CA PHE A 86 -8.08 -10.38 -15.89
C PHE A 86 -8.97 -11.46 -15.25
N THR A 87 -8.81 -12.70 -15.73
CA THR A 87 -9.41 -13.87 -15.10
C THR A 87 -8.78 -14.03 -13.72
N LEU A 88 -9.55 -13.76 -12.67
CA LEU A 88 -9.15 -14.02 -11.29
C LEU A 88 -8.95 -15.54 -11.12
N THR A 89 -7.71 -16.00 -11.28
CA THR A 89 -7.36 -17.39 -10.99
C THR A 89 -7.32 -17.57 -9.48
N ALA A 90 -8.25 -18.37 -8.97
CA ALA A 90 -8.22 -18.84 -7.60
C ALA A 90 -7.13 -19.92 -7.46
N SER A 91 -6.20 -19.72 -6.54
CA SER A 91 -5.15 -20.67 -6.18
C SER A 91 -5.42 -21.26 -4.80
N ALA A 92 -5.25 -22.57 -4.66
CA ALA A 92 -5.23 -23.21 -3.35
C ALA A 92 -3.85 -23.00 -2.71
N ALA A 93 -3.83 -22.38 -1.54
CA ALA A 93 -2.69 -22.26 -0.66
C ALA A 93 -2.72 -23.37 0.40
N SER A 94 -1.55 -23.85 0.78
CA SER A 94 -1.34 -24.71 1.95
C SER A 94 -0.12 -24.17 2.70
N VAL A 95 -0.33 -23.66 3.90
CA VAL A 95 0.68 -22.97 4.70
C VAL A 95 0.91 -23.78 5.97
N THR A 96 2.18 -24.13 6.22
CA THR A 96 2.59 -24.87 7.41
C THR A 96 3.39 -23.94 8.32
N LEU A 97 3.09 -24.00 9.62
CA LEU A 97 3.82 -23.27 10.67
C LEU A 97 4.31 -24.28 11.71
N THR A 98 5.49 -24.01 12.27
CA THR A 98 6.08 -24.74 13.38
C THR A 98 6.28 -23.79 14.56
N ASP A 99 6.04 -24.27 15.78
CA ASP A 99 6.07 -23.45 16.99
C ASP A 99 6.35 -24.29 18.24
N SER A 100 6.72 -23.64 19.34
CA SER A 100 6.91 -24.28 20.64
C SER A 100 5.56 -24.70 21.23
N ILE A 101 5.43 -25.97 21.58
CA ILE A 101 4.23 -26.48 22.28
C ILE A 101 4.20 -26.02 23.75
N VAL A 102 5.36 -25.88 24.39
CA VAL A 102 5.49 -25.28 25.74
C VAL A 102 4.96 -23.84 25.70
N SER A 103 5.36 -23.05 24.70
CA SER A 103 4.88 -21.68 24.49
C SER A 103 3.37 -21.60 24.33
N LEU A 104 2.74 -22.53 23.58
CA LEU A 104 1.29 -22.55 23.42
C LEU A 104 0.60 -22.83 24.77
N ALA A 105 1.04 -23.83 25.52
CA ALA A 105 0.44 -24.21 26.80
C ALA A 105 0.51 -23.07 27.83
N THR A 106 1.65 -22.40 27.96
CA THR A 106 1.83 -21.29 28.92
C THR A 106 0.99 -20.05 28.57
N ASN A 107 0.69 -19.82 27.28
CA ASN A 107 -0.15 -18.69 26.85
C ASN A 107 -1.65 -19.03 26.87
N GLY A 108 -2.02 -20.31 26.94
CA GLY A 108 -3.39 -20.82 26.88
C GLY A 108 -4.04 -20.66 25.50
N THR A 109 -4.03 -19.46 24.91
CA THR A 109 -4.47 -19.17 23.54
C THR A 109 -3.42 -18.35 22.80
N LYS A 110 -3.01 -18.81 21.61
CA LYS A 110 -2.03 -18.14 20.74
C LYS A 110 -2.62 -17.90 19.35
N TYR A 111 -2.21 -16.81 18.71
CA TYR A 111 -2.72 -16.36 17.41
C TYR A 111 -1.70 -16.67 16.31
N TYR A 112 -2.10 -17.49 15.35
CA TYR A 112 -1.26 -17.94 14.24
C TYR A 112 -1.71 -17.29 12.95
N THR A 113 -0.84 -16.51 12.31
CA THR A 113 -1.10 -15.88 11.01
C THR A 113 -0.45 -16.70 9.91
N PHE A 114 -1.26 -17.42 9.14
CA PHE A 114 -0.84 -18.17 7.97
C PHE A 114 -0.88 -17.24 6.76
N VAL A 115 0.28 -16.98 6.13
CA VAL A 115 0.40 -16.14 4.94
C VAL A 115 0.78 -17.02 3.75
N ASP A 116 0.01 -16.96 2.66
CA ASP A 116 0.44 -17.55 1.38
C ASP A 116 1.56 -16.68 0.78
N PRO A 117 2.79 -17.22 0.62
CA PRO A 117 3.89 -16.45 0.06
C PRO A 117 3.71 -16.09 -1.42
N VAL A 118 2.77 -16.73 -2.14
CA VAL A 118 2.50 -16.45 -3.56
C VAL A 118 1.55 -15.28 -3.73
N SER A 119 0.39 -15.32 -3.06
CA SER A 119 -0.64 -14.28 -3.20
C SER A 119 -0.57 -13.15 -2.16
N GLY A 120 0.19 -13.32 -1.08
CA GLY A 120 0.20 -12.41 0.06
C GLY A 120 -1.09 -12.42 0.89
N HIS A 121 -2.06 -13.27 0.55
CA HIS A 121 -3.27 -13.46 1.33
C HIS A 121 -2.96 -14.20 2.64
N PHE A 122 -3.64 -13.80 3.71
CA PHE A 122 -3.50 -14.40 5.02
C PHE A 122 -4.82 -14.83 5.65
N VAL A 123 -4.71 -15.77 6.58
CA VAL A 123 -5.75 -16.20 7.52
C VAL A 123 -5.12 -16.26 8.90
N GLN A 124 -5.77 -15.66 9.90
CA GLN A 124 -5.37 -15.78 11.29
C GLN A 124 -6.31 -16.72 12.04
N VAL A 125 -5.73 -17.64 12.80
CA VAL A 125 -6.42 -18.62 13.65
C VAL A 125 -6.00 -18.40 15.10
N ALA A 126 -6.97 -18.35 16.01
CA ALA A 126 -6.72 -18.56 17.43
C ALA A 126 -6.68 -20.06 17.69
N LEU A 127 -5.63 -20.54 18.36
CA LEU A 127 -5.53 -21.92 18.84
C LEU A 127 -5.39 -21.86 20.37
N THR A 128 -6.31 -22.52 21.05
CA THR A 128 -6.34 -22.70 22.50
C THR A 128 -5.91 -24.11 22.85
N MET A 129 -5.08 -24.25 23.89
CA MET A 129 -4.65 -25.51 24.49
C MET A 129 -5.06 -25.52 25.96
N SER A 130 -5.74 -26.58 26.42
CA SER A 130 -6.14 -26.73 27.82
C SER A 130 -5.80 -28.11 28.36
N VAL A 131 -5.58 -28.20 29.67
CA VAL A 131 -5.58 -29.46 30.39
C VAL A 131 -6.94 -30.14 30.27
N HIS A 132 -6.91 -31.47 30.26
CA HIS A 132 -7.99 -32.34 30.66
C HIS A 132 -7.46 -33.23 31.78
N SER A 133 -8.14 -33.24 32.92
CA SER A 133 -7.87 -34.17 34.02
C SER A 133 -9.16 -34.47 34.76
N SER A 134 -9.12 -35.51 35.60
CA SER A 134 -10.14 -35.81 36.61
C SER A 134 -9.99 -34.97 37.89
N ASP A 135 -8.79 -34.45 38.19
CA ASP A 135 -8.59 -33.42 39.23
C ASP A 135 -8.75 -32.01 38.60
N PRO A 136 -9.72 -31.19 39.03
CA PRO A 136 -9.92 -29.83 38.50
C PRO A 136 -8.83 -28.83 38.90
N VAL A 137 -7.87 -29.21 39.76
CA VAL A 137 -6.74 -28.39 40.20
C VAL A 137 -5.50 -28.59 39.30
N ASP A 138 -5.49 -29.60 38.43
CA ASP A 138 -4.37 -29.88 37.55
C ASP A 138 -4.16 -28.78 36.50
N VAL A 139 -2.89 -28.42 36.32
CA VAL A 139 -2.44 -27.41 35.35
C VAL A 139 -1.28 -27.96 34.51
N PHE A 140 -0.90 -27.24 33.46
CA PHE A 140 0.35 -27.53 32.76
C PHE A 140 1.53 -27.16 33.65
N THR A 141 2.37 -28.15 33.95
CA THR A 141 3.64 -27.93 34.66
C THR A 141 4.78 -27.89 33.65
N SER A 142 5.53 -26.80 33.63
CA SER A 142 6.74 -26.68 32.80
C SER A 142 7.90 -27.44 33.43
N LEU A 143 8.65 -28.18 32.61
CA LEU A 143 9.71 -29.09 33.03
C LEU A 143 10.98 -28.89 32.20
N ASP A 144 12.11 -29.33 32.77
CA ASP A 144 13.41 -29.42 32.10
C ASP A 144 13.83 -28.13 31.37
N GLY A 145 13.66 -26.98 32.04
CA GLY A 145 14.04 -25.66 31.52
C GLY A 145 13.14 -25.14 30.40
N ASP A 146 11.82 -25.28 30.57
CA ASP A 146 10.79 -24.89 29.59
C ASP A 146 10.90 -25.61 28.24
N THR A 147 11.33 -26.87 28.26
CA THR A 147 11.43 -27.72 27.06
C THR A 147 10.45 -28.89 27.03
N ARG A 148 9.79 -29.17 28.17
CA ARG A 148 8.79 -30.24 28.31
C ARG A 148 7.61 -29.77 29.16
N LEU A 149 6.46 -30.43 28.99
CA LEU A 149 5.26 -30.23 29.81
C LEU A 149 4.81 -31.55 30.41
N GLY A 150 4.45 -31.48 31.70
CA GLY A 150 3.59 -32.44 32.37
C GLY A 150 2.20 -31.85 32.63
N ILE A 151 1.33 -32.68 33.19
CA ILE A 151 0.10 -32.23 33.87
C ILE A 151 0.26 -32.61 35.35
N GLY A 152 -0.42 -31.90 36.24
CA GLY A 152 -0.50 -32.28 37.65
C GLY A 152 -0.86 -31.14 38.59
N ASN A 153 -1.15 -31.52 39.83
CA ASN A 153 -1.63 -30.62 40.86
C ASN A 153 -0.44 -29.95 41.58
N PRO A 154 -0.27 -28.62 41.48
CA PRO A 154 0.90 -27.92 42.01
C PRO A 154 0.96 -27.88 43.55
N SER A 155 -0.10 -28.30 44.23
CA SER A 155 -0.21 -28.27 45.70
C SER A 155 0.25 -29.57 46.38
N ILE A 156 0.45 -30.64 45.60
CA ILE A 156 0.93 -31.94 46.07
C ILE A 156 2.17 -32.32 45.27
N GLY A 157 3.18 -32.90 45.93
CA GLY A 157 4.40 -33.39 45.27
C GLY A 157 4.11 -34.68 44.50
N GLY A 158 3.36 -34.56 43.41
CA GLY A 158 2.75 -35.65 42.66
C GLY A 158 3.73 -36.57 41.92
N ASP A 159 3.18 -37.33 40.99
CA ASP A 159 3.79 -38.49 40.31
C ASP A 159 5.09 -38.24 39.52
N GLY A 160 5.49 -36.98 39.35
CA GLY A 160 6.55 -36.53 38.44
C GLY A 160 6.11 -35.40 37.50
N ASN A 161 4.83 -35.04 37.50
CA ASN A 161 4.18 -34.28 36.44
C ASN A 161 4.29 -35.05 35.13
N HIS A 162 3.68 -36.23 35.12
CA HIS A 162 3.49 -36.98 33.89
C HIS A 162 2.16 -36.59 33.23
N ILE A 163 1.79 -37.32 32.18
CA ILE A 163 0.44 -37.33 31.63
C ILE A 163 0.01 -38.79 31.62
N ASP A 164 -1.03 -39.12 32.38
CA ASP A 164 -1.50 -40.47 32.62
C ASP A 164 -2.79 -40.82 31.84
N THR A 165 -3.48 -41.89 32.24
CA THR A 165 -4.70 -42.39 31.58
C THR A 165 -5.99 -41.63 31.94
N SER A 166 -5.97 -40.83 33.00
CA SER A 166 -7.03 -39.92 33.44
C SER A 166 -6.85 -38.49 32.93
N GLU A 167 -5.66 -38.19 32.39
CA GLU A 167 -5.24 -36.88 31.92
C GLU A 167 -5.15 -36.77 30.38
N GLY A 168 -4.88 -35.55 29.91
CA GLY A 168 -4.59 -35.27 28.51
C GLY A 168 -4.77 -33.79 28.17
N VAL A 169 -4.88 -33.52 26.87
CA VAL A 169 -4.94 -32.15 26.34
C VAL A 169 -6.12 -31.96 25.40
N ASN A 170 -6.78 -30.81 25.51
CA ASN A 170 -7.75 -30.31 24.54
C ASN A 170 -7.10 -29.24 23.67
N PHE A 171 -7.43 -29.27 22.38
CA PHE A 171 -7.13 -28.22 21.42
C PHE A 171 -8.44 -27.71 20.83
N ALA A 172 -8.59 -26.38 20.77
CA ALA A 172 -9.69 -25.73 20.08
C ALA A 172 -9.13 -24.64 19.17
N ALA A 173 -9.58 -24.59 17.91
CA ALA A 173 -9.14 -23.55 16.98
C ALA A 173 -10.30 -22.91 16.21
N SER A 174 -10.20 -21.60 15.97
CA SER A 174 -11.20 -20.80 15.28
C SER A 174 -10.56 -19.70 14.43
N VAL A 175 -11.22 -19.32 13.32
CA VAL A 175 -10.78 -18.19 12.49
C VAL A 175 -11.03 -16.88 13.22
N VAL A 176 -10.00 -16.03 13.26
CA VAL A 176 -10.04 -14.69 13.88
C VAL A 176 -10.19 -13.61 12.82
N THR A 177 -9.39 -13.68 11.75
CA THR A 177 -9.49 -12.75 10.62
C THR A 177 -9.00 -13.37 9.32
N VAL A 178 -9.49 -12.88 8.19
CA VAL A 178 -9.17 -13.35 6.85
C VAL A 178 -8.93 -12.15 5.94
N SER A 179 -7.90 -12.23 5.09
CA SER A 179 -7.64 -11.18 4.10
C SER A 179 -8.67 -11.20 2.96
N SER A 180 -8.92 -10.02 2.37
CA SER A 180 -9.89 -9.84 1.28
C SER A 180 -9.44 -10.54 -0.01
N GLY A 181 -10.08 -11.67 -0.34
CA GLY A 181 -9.72 -12.53 -1.47
C GLY A 181 -9.65 -14.00 -1.10
N VAL A 182 -9.60 -14.33 0.19
CA VAL A 182 -9.75 -15.70 0.70
C VAL A 182 -11.22 -16.11 0.66
N ALA A 183 -11.53 -17.25 0.05
CA ALA A 183 -12.86 -17.86 0.09
C ALA A 183 -13.07 -18.52 1.47
N ALA A 184 -13.85 -17.88 2.34
CA ALA A 184 -13.93 -18.29 3.75
C ALA A 184 -14.38 -19.76 3.95
N ASN A 185 -15.26 -20.28 3.09
CA ASN A 185 -15.72 -21.67 3.08
C ASN A 185 -14.66 -22.70 2.63
N SER A 186 -13.48 -22.26 2.18
CA SER A 186 -12.36 -23.12 1.78
C SER A 186 -11.29 -23.27 2.87
N ILE A 187 -11.44 -22.58 4.01
CA ILE A 187 -10.46 -22.58 5.10
C ILE A 187 -10.54 -23.92 5.84
N GLY A 188 -9.50 -24.74 5.65
CA GLY A 188 -9.26 -25.98 6.37
C GLY A 188 -8.08 -25.84 7.33
N PHE A 189 -8.17 -26.44 8.51
CA PHE A 189 -7.11 -26.44 9.52
C PHE A 189 -6.89 -27.84 10.10
N ARG A 190 -5.65 -28.09 10.54
CA ARG A 190 -5.25 -29.29 11.26
C ARG A 190 -4.01 -29.08 12.11
N ILE A 191 -3.86 -29.93 13.12
CA ILE A 191 -2.61 -30.09 13.86
C ILE A 191 -1.89 -31.28 13.24
N VAL A 192 -0.80 -31.01 12.51
CA VAL A 192 -0.10 -32.03 11.71
C VAL A 192 0.68 -32.99 12.60
N SER A 193 1.35 -32.47 13.63
CA SER A 193 2.19 -33.28 14.50
C SER A 193 2.41 -32.61 15.85
N LEU A 194 2.79 -33.44 16.84
CA LEU A 194 3.08 -33.04 18.21
C LEU A 194 4.31 -33.76 18.75
N GLY A 195 5.18 -33.04 19.45
CA GLY A 195 6.31 -33.59 20.18
C GLY A 195 5.83 -34.29 21.45
N LEU A 196 6.09 -35.60 21.55
CA LEU A 196 5.75 -36.44 22.69
C LEU A 196 6.98 -37.19 23.19
N ARG A 197 7.04 -37.40 24.51
CA ARG A 197 8.09 -38.16 25.20
C ARG A 197 7.44 -39.33 25.91
N ASP A 198 7.88 -40.55 25.58
CA ASP A 198 7.62 -41.70 26.46
C ASP A 198 8.37 -41.52 27.80
N THR A 199 7.65 -41.67 28.91
CA THR A 199 8.22 -41.66 30.25
C THR A 199 7.95 -42.96 31.04
N GLY A 200 7.14 -43.88 30.51
CA GLY A 200 6.70 -45.05 31.25
C GLY A 200 5.92 -46.11 30.47
N GLY A 201 6.04 -46.16 29.14
CA GLY A 201 5.22 -47.00 28.26
C GLY A 201 3.96 -46.29 27.78
N GLY A 202 4.06 -44.98 27.52
CA GLY A 202 2.95 -44.14 27.06
C GLY A 202 2.39 -44.59 25.71
N ASN A 203 1.07 -44.68 25.62
CA ASN A 203 0.36 -44.91 24.36
C ASN A 203 -0.90 -44.04 24.36
N PRO A 204 -0.78 -42.71 24.17
CA PRO A 204 -1.95 -41.87 23.98
C PRO A 204 -2.66 -42.18 22.66
N TYR A 205 -3.91 -41.77 22.55
CA TYR A 205 -4.60 -41.65 21.28
C TYR A 205 -4.92 -40.19 20.99
N TRP A 206 -4.92 -39.87 19.69
CA TRP A 206 -5.39 -38.61 19.14
C TRP A 206 -6.76 -38.80 18.52
N PHE A 207 -7.62 -37.79 18.63
CA PHE A 207 -8.82 -37.62 17.81
C PHE A 207 -8.95 -36.14 17.44
N SER A 208 -9.48 -35.84 16.26
CA SER A 208 -9.89 -34.48 15.92
C SER A 208 -11.10 -34.45 14.99
N TYR A 209 -11.61 -33.25 14.72
CA TYR A 209 -12.59 -33.03 13.64
C TYR A 209 -11.96 -33.09 12.23
N ALA A 210 -10.64 -33.22 12.13
CA ALA A 210 -9.90 -33.29 10.87
C ALA A 210 -9.50 -34.72 10.46
N SER A 211 -9.42 -35.67 11.42
CA SER A 211 -9.11 -37.06 11.12
C SER A 211 -9.65 -38.04 12.16
N ASN A 212 -9.83 -39.31 11.77
CA ASN A 212 -10.24 -40.40 12.65
C ASN A 212 -9.21 -40.67 13.76
N SER A 213 -9.63 -41.31 14.86
CA SER A 213 -8.73 -41.60 15.98
C SER A 213 -7.50 -42.43 15.58
N ASN A 214 -6.32 -41.99 16.02
CA ASN A 214 -5.06 -42.69 15.83
C ASN A 214 -4.41 -42.99 17.20
N SER A 215 -4.08 -44.26 17.47
CA SER A 215 -3.23 -44.65 18.61
C SER A 215 -1.78 -44.27 18.31
N LEU A 216 -1.08 -43.72 19.30
CA LEU A 216 0.29 -43.23 19.20
C LEU A 216 1.16 -44.00 20.20
N PRO A 217 1.53 -45.26 19.90
CA PRO A 217 2.44 -46.01 20.76
C PRO A 217 3.80 -45.30 20.75
N LEU A 218 4.19 -44.75 21.91
CA LEU A 218 5.43 -44.00 22.01
C LEU A 218 6.61 -44.98 22.15
N SER A 219 7.71 -44.67 21.47
CA SER A 219 8.95 -45.47 21.52
C SER A 219 10.16 -44.62 21.93
N GLY A 220 9.90 -43.54 22.66
CA GLY A 220 10.88 -42.52 23.04
C GLY A 220 10.38 -41.10 22.77
N GLU A 221 11.32 -40.16 22.79
CA GLU A 221 11.07 -38.73 22.59
C GLU A 221 11.18 -38.35 21.10
N ALA A 222 10.05 -38.02 20.48
CA ALA A 222 9.95 -37.78 19.04
C ALA A 222 8.76 -36.86 18.68
N VAL A 223 8.69 -36.44 17.42
CA VAL A 223 7.51 -35.77 16.86
C VAL A 223 6.60 -36.81 16.19
N TYR A 224 5.37 -36.92 16.66
CA TYR A 224 4.38 -37.90 16.19
C TYR A 224 3.33 -37.20 15.33
N SER A 225 3.00 -37.81 14.18
CA SER A 225 1.95 -37.31 13.27
C SER A 225 0.56 -37.48 13.89
N LEU A 226 -0.29 -36.46 13.73
CA LEU A 226 -1.63 -36.41 14.29
C LEU A 226 -2.69 -36.43 13.17
N ASP A 227 -2.93 -35.30 12.49
CA ASP A 227 -3.99 -35.16 11.49
C ASP A 227 -3.54 -35.43 10.03
N SER A 228 -4.16 -36.42 9.39
CA SER A 228 -3.93 -36.77 7.98
C SER A 228 -4.70 -35.90 6.97
N ALA A 229 -5.82 -35.28 7.37
CA ALA A 229 -6.63 -34.36 6.58
C ALA A 229 -6.94 -33.07 7.36
N SER A 230 -7.68 -32.12 6.79
CA SER A 230 -8.03 -30.82 7.38
C SER A 230 -9.53 -30.71 7.68
N ALA A 231 -9.90 -30.17 8.84
CA ALA A 231 -11.29 -29.81 9.16
C ALA A 231 -11.63 -28.42 8.62
N GLY A 232 -12.85 -28.23 8.10
CA GLY A 232 -13.34 -26.89 7.74
C GLY A 232 -13.56 -26.02 8.98
N LEU A 233 -13.04 -24.79 8.97
CA LEU A 233 -13.19 -23.81 10.06
C LEU A 233 -14.34 -22.80 9.82
N PHE A 234 -15.05 -22.87 8.70
CA PHE A 234 -16.08 -21.88 8.39
C PHE A 234 -17.38 -22.16 9.16
N GLY A 235 -17.73 -21.29 10.11
CA GLY A 235 -18.94 -21.43 10.95
C GLY A 235 -18.83 -22.53 12.00
N ALA A 236 -17.65 -23.08 12.25
CA ALA A 236 -17.37 -24.13 13.21
C ALA A 236 -16.01 -23.89 13.89
N SER A 237 -15.78 -24.55 15.03
CA SER A 237 -14.46 -24.65 15.64
C SER A 237 -13.85 -26.00 15.30
N TYR A 238 -12.55 -26.03 15.01
CA TYR A 238 -11.77 -27.25 15.08
C TYR A 238 -11.67 -27.67 16.55
N LEU A 239 -11.86 -28.96 16.82
CA LEU A 239 -11.57 -29.59 18.10
C LEU A 239 -10.63 -30.77 17.89
N GLY A 240 -9.65 -30.91 18.77
CA GLY A 240 -8.74 -32.05 18.83
C GLY A 240 -8.46 -32.42 20.30
N TYR A 241 -8.23 -33.69 20.57
CA TYR A 241 -7.85 -34.14 21.91
C TYR A 241 -6.84 -35.28 21.90
N LEU A 242 -5.85 -35.14 22.79
CA LEU A 242 -4.87 -36.16 23.14
C LEU A 242 -5.24 -36.74 24.50
N ARG A 243 -5.23 -38.06 24.66
CA ARG A 243 -5.63 -38.78 25.88
C ARG A 243 -4.80 -40.04 26.05
N GLY A 244 -4.48 -40.43 27.29
CA GLY A 244 -3.95 -41.76 27.55
C GLY A 244 -4.96 -42.86 27.17
N VAL A 245 -4.46 -44.00 26.66
CA VAL A 245 -5.29 -45.21 26.51
C VAL A 245 -5.40 -45.89 27.89
N PRO A 246 -6.59 -46.32 28.36
CA PRO A 246 -6.72 -47.02 29.63
C PRO A 246 -5.77 -48.22 29.74
N GLY A 247 -4.93 -48.23 30.78
CA GLY A 247 -3.88 -49.24 30.97
C GLY A 247 -2.57 -49.00 30.22
N SER A 248 -2.41 -47.87 29.50
CA SER A 248 -1.09 -47.42 29.04
C SER A 248 -0.24 -46.85 30.18
N GLY A 249 1.07 -46.76 29.96
CA GLY A 249 1.95 -45.99 30.82
C GLY A 249 1.81 -44.48 30.61
N THR A 250 2.75 -43.74 31.20
CA THR A 250 2.79 -42.28 31.19
C THR A 250 3.58 -41.70 30.03
N TYR A 251 3.29 -40.44 29.69
CA TYR A 251 4.03 -39.65 28.71
C TYR A 251 4.19 -38.19 29.15
N GLN A 252 4.95 -37.42 28.38
CA GLN A 252 5.06 -35.96 28.48
C GLN A 252 4.93 -35.33 27.09
N ILE A 253 4.63 -34.04 27.03
CA ILE A 253 4.69 -33.24 25.81
C ILE A 253 6.06 -32.56 25.75
N THR A 254 6.65 -32.39 24.56
CA THR A 254 8.05 -31.92 24.41
C THR A 254 8.26 -30.99 23.22
N ASP A 255 9.18 -30.04 23.39
CA ASP A 255 9.80 -29.25 22.34
C ASP A 255 11.21 -29.76 21.96
N VAL A 256 11.81 -30.65 22.77
CA VAL A 256 13.17 -31.16 22.59
C VAL A 256 13.32 -31.92 21.28
N ALA A 257 12.32 -32.74 20.93
CA ALA A 257 12.33 -33.60 19.74
C ALA A 257 12.50 -32.86 18.40
N SER A 258 12.24 -31.56 18.37
CA SER A 258 12.34 -30.69 17.17
C SER A 258 13.05 -29.36 17.44
N GLY A 259 13.88 -29.30 18.49
CA GLY A 259 14.73 -28.14 18.76
C GLY A 259 13.97 -26.85 19.10
N GLY A 260 12.93 -26.95 19.93
CA GLY A 260 12.09 -25.80 20.33
C GLY A 260 10.78 -25.66 19.56
N GLN A 261 10.39 -26.64 18.74
CA GLN A 261 9.26 -26.53 17.80
C GLN A 261 8.36 -27.78 17.78
N GLY A 262 7.87 -28.18 18.95
CA GLY A 262 7.10 -29.40 19.18
C GLY A 262 5.72 -29.41 18.54
N LEU A 263 5.23 -28.29 18.01
CA LEU A 263 3.93 -28.17 17.36
C LEU A 263 4.09 -27.88 15.86
N THR A 264 3.44 -28.67 15.01
CA THR A 264 3.27 -28.35 13.58
C THR A 264 1.81 -28.14 13.25
N LEU A 265 1.48 -26.98 12.69
CA LEU A 265 0.15 -26.60 12.23
C LEU A 265 0.12 -26.50 10.71
N ASN A 266 -1.01 -26.85 10.08
CA ASN A 266 -1.21 -26.61 8.66
C ASN A 266 -2.61 -26.05 8.41
N LEU A 267 -2.66 -25.04 7.56
CA LEU A 267 -3.90 -24.38 7.14
C LEU A 267 -3.94 -24.28 5.62
N THR A 268 -5.05 -24.73 5.06
CA THR A 268 -5.35 -24.70 3.63
C THR A 268 -6.45 -23.69 3.35
N PHE A 269 -6.35 -22.94 2.26
CA PHE A 269 -7.41 -22.04 1.81
C PHE A 269 -7.28 -21.77 0.32
N THR A 270 -8.40 -21.43 -0.32
CA THR A 270 -8.42 -20.91 -1.69
C THR A 270 -8.45 -19.39 -1.64
N ALA A 271 -7.51 -18.75 -2.32
CA ALA A 271 -7.46 -17.31 -2.50
C ALA A 271 -7.48 -16.95 -3.99
N THR A 272 -8.26 -15.94 -4.37
CA THR A 272 -8.07 -15.28 -5.67
C THR A 272 -6.85 -14.38 -5.58
N ALA A 273 -5.81 -14.64 -6.38
CA ALA A 273 -4.65 -13.76 -6.45
C ALA A 273 -5.09 -12.36 -6.92
N ASN A 274 -5.30 -11.44 -5.99
CA ASN A 274 -5.86 -10.12 -6.28
C ASN A 274 -4.79 -9.16 -6.81
N SER A 275 -4.36 -9.40 -8.05
CA SER A 275 -3.77 -8.34 -8.88
C SER A 275 -4.88 -7.36 -9.34
N ASP A 276 -5.51 -6.62 -8.43
CA ASP A 276 -6.32 -5.47 -8.82
C ASP A 276 -5.42 -4.22 -8.88
N PRO A 277 -4.97 -3.79 -10.08
CA PRO A 277 -4.08 -2.64 -10.23
C PRO A 277 -4.64 -1.38 -9.57
N ARG A 278 -5.97 -1.23 -9.54
CA ARG A 278 -6.64 -0.09 -8.92
C ARG A 278 -6.43 0.00 -7.40
N THR A 279 -6.09 -1.10 -6.72
CA THR A 279 -5.81 -1.12 -5.27
C THR A 279 -4.36 -1.39 -4.92
N ASN A 280 -3.55 -1.98 -5.81
CA ASN A 280 -2.18 -2.39 -5.50
C ASN A 280 -1.07 -1.69 -6.33
N SER A 281 -1.42 -0.85 -7.31
CA SER A 281 -0.44 -0.05 -8.08
C SER A 281 -0.16 1.34 -7.47
N TRP A 282 -0.51 1.54 -6.21
CA TRP A 282 -0.19 2.75 -5.44
C TRP A 282 1.23 2.66 -4.89
N LEU A 283 1.99 3.75 -4.97
CA LEU A 283 3.34 3.83 -4.43
C LEU A 283 3.27 3.95 -2.90
N THR A 284 3.52 2.85 -2.21
CA THR A 284 3.50 2.79 -0.73
C THR A 284 4.89 2.66 -0.10
N THR A 285 5.96 2.58 -0.92
CA THR A 285 7.34 2.28 -0.48
C THR A 285 7.89 3.21 0.60
N TYR A 286 7.47 4.47 0.63
CA TYR A 286 8.02 5.49 1.54
C TYR A 286 7.00 6.06 2.53
N THR A 287 5.79 5.50 2.62
CA THR A 287 4.69 6.08 3.39
C THR A 287 4.89 5.97 4.90
N SER A 288 5.74 5.03 5.35
CA SER A 288 6.24 4.95 6.74
C SER A 288 7.27 6.03 7.11
N ARG A 289 7.60 6.95 6.19
CA ARG A 289 8.51 8.08 6.45
C ARG A 289 7.71 9.37 6.62
N TYR A 290 8.14 10.20 7.56
CA TYR A 290 7.63 11.57 7.65
C TYR A 290 7.95 12.36 6.37
N ALA A 291 6.96 13.11 5.89
CA ALA A 291 7.13 14.12 4.87
C ALA A 291 8.15 15.18 5.34
N ARG A 292 8.91 15.72 4.39
CA ARG A 292 9.99 16.67 4.67
C ARG A 292 10.00 17.78 3.64
N ILE A 293 10.43 18.97 4.06
CA ILE A 293 10.77 20.07 3.14
C ILE A 293 12.22 20.50 3.29
N TYR A 294 12.80 21.01 2.20
CA TYR A 294 13.89 21.99 2.27
C TYR A 294 13.29 23.39 2.23
N THR A 295 13.64 24.25 3.18
CA THR A 295 13.11 25.62 3.26
C THR A 295 13.77 26.58 2.28
N ASN A 296 15.02 26.30 1.86
CA ASN A 296 15.79 27.07 0.90
C ASN A 296 16.93 26.21 0.29
N ASP A 297 17.66 26.75 -0.69
CA ASP A 297 18.73 26.04 -1.40
C ASP A 297 19.94 25.74 -0.51
N ALA A 298 20.20 26.55 0.52
CA ALA A 298 21.27 26.28 1.48
C ALA A 298 20.91 25.06 2.36
N ALA A 299 19.67 24.97 2.83
CA ALA A 299 19.16 23.80 3.55
C ALA A 299 19.22 22.53 2.68
N LYS A 300 18.84 22.62 1.40
CA LYS A 300 18.96 21.54 0.41
C LYS A 300 20.41 21.11 0.20
N THR A 301 21.32 22.06 0.01
CA THR A 301 22.76 21.79 -0.20
C THR A 301 23.40 21.13 1.02
N ALA A 302 22.95 21.49 2.22
CA ALA A 302 23.42 20.89 3.48
C ALA A 302 22.72 19.56 3.85
N GLY A 303 21.68 19.14 3.12
CA GLY A 303 20.86 17.98 3.48
C GLY A 303 19.94 18.19 4.70
N ASN A 304 19.79 19.44 5.15
CA ASN A 304 19.04 19.83 6.35
C ASN A 304 17.54 19.97 6.06
N ALA A 305 16.87 18.83 5.89
CA ALA A 305 15.43 18.76 5.69
C ALA A 305 14.66 18.77 7.03
N VAL A 306 13.50 19.45 7.08
CA VAL A 306 12.65 19.55 8.28
C VAL A 306 11.32 18.83 8.12
N THR A 307 10.78 18.28 9.21
CA THR A 307 9.49 17.56 9.27
C THR A 307 8.33 18.40 9.83
N THR A 308 8.63 19.62 10.29
CA THR A 308 7.65 20.63 10.73
C THR A 308 8.04 21.99 10.17
N TRP A 309 7.04 22.84 9.89
CA TRP A 309 7.25 24.14 9.27
C TRP A 309 6.02 25.03 9.43
N ASN A 310 6.22 26.35 9.38
CA ASN A 310 5.17 27.36 9.56
C ASN A 310 5.58 28.68 8.89
N ASN A 311 4.65 29.37 8.25
CA ASN A 311 4.81 30.72 7.70
C ASN A 311 3.79 31.74 8.26
N GLY A 312 3.02 31.35 9.28
CA GLY A 312 1.92 32.14 9.86
C GLY A 312 0.54 31.80 9.30
N THR A 313 0.46 31.20 8.10
CA THR A 313 -0.82 30.84 7.45
C THR A 313 -0.96 29.32 7.28
N GLN A 314 0.02 28.66 6.65
CA GLN A 314 0.08 27.19 6.59
C GLN A 314 1.08 26.69 7.64
N ASN A 315 0.63 25.76 8.47
CA ASN A 315 1.36 25.28 9.65
C ASN A 315 1.30 23.75 9.73
N GLN A 316 2.45 23.10 9.59
CA GLN A 316 2.65 21.68 9.85
C GLN A 316 3.31 21.54 11.23
N ALA A 317 2.53 21.73 12.29
CA ALA A 317 3.02 21.80 13.67
C ALA A 317 3.56 20.47 14.23
N SER A 318 3.23 19.35 13.60
CA SER A 318 3.71 18.02 13.98
C SER A 318 4.08 17.22 12.72
N PRO A 319 5.07 16.31 12.78
CA PRO A 319 5.41 15.46 11.63
C PRO A 319 4.20 14.68 11.11
N ALA A 320 4.04 14.61 9.79
CA ALA A 320 3.02 13.82 9.13
C ALA A 320 3.67 12.82 8.17
N TYR A 321 3.11 11.63 8.06
CA TYR A 321 3.55 10.61 7.10
C TYR A 321 3.29 11.05 5.65
N ALA A 322 4.19 10.70 4.74
CA ALA A 322 4.12 11.11 3.34
C ALA A 322 3.15 10.23 2.52
N GLY A 323 2.51 10.84 1.51
CA GLY A 323 1.74 10.13 0.50
C GLY A 323 0.57 9.28 1.02
N VAL A 324 0.36 8.15 0.35
CA VAL A 324 -0.71 7.17 0.59
C VAL A 324 -0.66 6.62 2.02
N GLN A 325 -1.71 6.84 2.80
CA GLN A 325 -1.85 6.32 4.17
C GLN A 325 -2.62 4.99 4.19
N ALA A 326 -3.65 4.86 3.34
CA ALA A 326 -4.39 3.63 3.16
C ALA A 326 -5.09 3.58 1.79
N VAL A 327 -5.34 2.36 1.31
CA VAL A 327 -6.17 2.11 0.13
C VAL A 327 -7.25 1.10 0.52
N TYR A 328 -8.51 1.52 0.44
CA TYR A 328 -9.67 0.68 0.71
C TYR A 328 -10.44 0.39 -0.59
N SER A 329 -11.29 -0.64 -0.60
CA SER A 329 -12.20 -0.85 -1.73
C SER A 329 -13.54 -1.45 -1.32
N SER A 330 -14.54 -1.22 -2.16
CA SER A 330 -15.85 -1.87 -2.17
C SER A 330 -16.12 -2.43 -3.57
N SER A 331 -17.24 -3.13 -3.81
CA SER A 331 -17.59 -3.63 -5.14
C SER A 331 -17.59 -2.54 -6.23
N SER A 332 -17.95 -1.30 -5.87
CA SER A 332 -18.11 -0.18 -6.83
C SER A 332 -17.01 0.88 -6.77
N TRP A 333 -16.19 0.92 -5.71
CA TRP A 333 -15.26 2.04 -5.46
C TRP A 333 -13.89 1.56 -4.96
N VAL A 334 -12.85 2.32 -5.30
CA VAL A 334 -11.59 2.37 -4.57
C VAL A 334 -11.55 3.67 -3.79
N TYR A 335 -11.01 3.65 -2.57
CA TYR A 335 -10.83 4.82 -1.72
C TYR A 335 -9.35 4.99 -1.41
N LEU A 336 -8.84 6.19 -1.65
CA LEU A 336 -7.49 6.61 -1.30
C LEU A 336 -7.57 7.47 -0.03
N GLN A 337 -6.87 7.07 1.03
CA GLN A 337 -6.55 7.97 2.14
C GLN A 337 -5.10 8.44 1.97
N THR A 338 -4.86 9.75 1.99
CA THR A 338 -3.52 10.34 1.76
C THR A 338 -3.33 11.62 2.57
N SER A 339 -2.08 11.92 2.96
CA SER A 339 -1.74 13.23 3.51
C SER A 339 -1.67 14.32 2.44
N GLY A 340 -1.57 13.95 1.16
CA GLY A 340 -1.33 14.86 0.04
C GLY A 340 0.11 15.38 -0.06
N LEU A 341 0.99 14.98 0.86
CA LEU A 341 2.40 15.42 0.90
C LEU A 341 3.29 14.48 0.08
N GLY A 342 4.24 15.03 -0.67
CA GLY A 342 5.18 14.27 -1.51
C GLY A 342 6.04 13.28 -0.72
N GLN A 343 6.38 12.16 -1.37
CA GLN A 343 7.25 11.11 -0.79
C GLN A 343 8.74 11.43 -0.93
N HIS A 344 9.10 12.39 -1.80
CA HIS A 344 10.40 13.05 -1.83
C HIS A 344 10.53 14.08 -0.70
N THR A 345 11.76 14.56 -0.44
CA THR A 345 11.91 15.83 0.29
C THR A 345 11.47 16.95 -0.64
N MET A 346 10.31 17.55 -0.35
CA MET A 346 9.70 18.59 -1.16
C MET A 346 10.48 19.91 -1.08
N GLY A 347 10.30 20.78 -2.07
CA GLY A 347 10.96 22.08 -2.11
C GLY A 347 12.48 22.02 -2.39
N PRO A 348 13.19 23.15 -2.21
CA PRO A 348 12.65 24.47 -1.87
C PRO A 348 11.92 25.09 -3.06
N TRP A 349 10.89 25.90 -2.78
CA TRP A 349 10.17 26.68 -3.78
C TRP A 349 10.71 28.11 -3.80
N LEU A 350 11.16 28.60 -4.97
CA LEU A 350 11.78 29.92 -5.14
C LEU A 350 12.85 30.26 -4.06
N ASN A 351 13.70 29.31 -3.70
CA ASN A 351 14.71 29.46 -2.63
C ASN A 351 14.11 29.98 -1.29
N GLY A 352 12.90 29.55 -0.96
CA GLY A 352 12.17 29.97 0.26
C GLY A 352 11.37 31.27 0.12
N SER A 353 11.33 31.87 -1.06
CA SER A 353 10.56 33.11 -1.33
C SER A 353 9.12 32.85 -1.82
N PHE A 354 8.75 31.58 -2.05
CA PHE A 354 7.36 31.24 -2.40
C PHE A 354 6.47 31.35 -1.14
N PRO A 355 5.33 32.07 -1.21
CA PRO A 355 4.61 32.49 0.00
C PRO A 355 3.84 31.36 0.70
N ASN A 356 3.54 30.26 0.00
CA ASN A 356 2.77 29.14 0.54
C ASN A 356 3.66 27.98 0.95
N LEU A 357 3.29 27.27 2.02
CA LEU A 357 3.89 25.98 2.41
C LEU A 357 2.86 24.86 2.35
N PRO A 358 3.24 23.63 1.98
CA PRO A 358 2.31 22.51 1.90
C PRO A 358 1.88 22.12 3.33
N LYS A 359 0.75 21.45 3.49
CA LYS A 359 0.35 20.87 4.77
C LYS A 359 -0.40 19.57 4.55
N ASN A 360 -0.42 18.70 5.56
CA ASN A 360 -1.23 17.49 5.55
C ASN A 360 -2.72 17.86 5.35
N GLN A 361 -3.30 17.41 4.24
CA GLN A 361 -4.69 17.65 3.87
C GLN A 361 -5.65 16.58 4.41
N ASN A 362 -5.14 15.44 4.90
CA ASN A 362 -5.91 14.29 5.41
C ASN A 362 -7.09 13.91 4.49
N VAL A 363 -6.81 13.71 3.21
CA VAL A 363 -7.83 13.49 2.18
C VAL A 363 -8.30 12.05 2.22
N LEU A 364 -9.62 11.87 2.09
CA LEU A 364 -10.25 10.64 1.65
C LEU A 364 -10.90 10.85 0.28
N TYR A 365 -10.27 10.34 -0.78
CA TYR A 365 -10.75 10.42 -2.15
C TYR A 365 -11.35 9.08 -2.61
N ARG A 366 -12.27 9.09 -3.58
CA ARG A 366 -12.86 7.86 -4.13
C ARG A 366 -12.86 7.85 -5.66
N ILE A 367 -12.55 6.69 -6.23
CA ILE A 367 -12.49 6.43 -7.67
C ILE A 367 -13.49 5.31 -7.99
N PRO A 368 -14.41 5.48 -8.96
CA PRO A 368 -15.32 4.40 -9.34
C PRO A 368 -14.53 3.26 -9.99
N ARG A 369 -14.80 2.00 -9.61
CA ARG A 369 -14.16 0.82 -10.21
C ARG A 369 -14.51 0.64 -11.69
N THR A 370 -15.64 1.24 -12.12
CA THR A 370 -16.15 1.25 -13.50
C THR A 370 -16.43 2.71 -13.91
N PRO A 371 -15.41 3.49 -14.31
CA PRO A 371 -15.61 4.87 -14.75
C PRO A 371 -16.38 4.91 -16.08
N THR A 372 -17.36 5.80 -16.17
CA THR A 372 -18.05 6.11 -17.43
C THR A 372 -17.35 7.27 -18.13
N VAL A 373 -17.16 7.16 -19.45
CA VAL A 373 -16.60 8.26 -20.26
C VAL A 373 -17.58 9.44 -20.22
N HIS A 374 -17.08 10.62 -19.84
CA HIS A 374 -17.87 11.84 -19.82
C HIS A 374 -18.07 12.34 -21.27
N THR A 375 -19.31 12.57 -21.67
CA THR A 375 -19.67 12.87 -23.07
C THR A 375 -19.73 14.36 -23.42
N ALA A 376 -19.58 15.26 -22.44
CA ALA A 376 -19.56 16.70 -22.65
C ALA A 376 -18.16 17.30 -22.41
N THR A 377 -17.81 18.34 -23.17
CA THR A 377 -16.56 19.08 -23.03
C THR A 377 -16.72 20.22 -22.04
N ASN A 378 -16.77 19.87 -20.75
CA ASN A 378 -16.81 20.84 -19.65
C ASN A 378 -15.39 21.08 -19.12
N LEU A 379 -15.09 22.32 -18.72
CA LEU A 379 -13.85 22.61 -18.00
C LEU A 379 -13.90 21.96 -16.61
N THR A 380 -12.81 21.30 -16.23
CA THR A 380 -12.54 20.84 -14.87
C THR A 380 -12.36 22.02 -13.91
N GLY A 381 -12.49 21.77 -12.60
CA GLY A 381 -12.25 22.79 -11.57
C GLY A 381 -10.76 23.08 -11.37
N LEU A 382 -10.45 24.24 -10.77
CA LEU A 382 -9.08 24.68 -10.46
C LEU A 382 -8.47 24.03 -9.20
N GLY A 383 -9.08 22.96 -8.69
CA GLY A 383 -8.61 22.22 -7.52
C GLY A 383 -8.20 20.80 -7.89
N ALA A 384 -8.14 19.90 -6.91
CA ALA A 384 -7.85 18.50 -7.16
C ALA A 384 -8.91 17.84 -8.07
N ILE A 385 -8.49 17.45 -9.27
CA ILE A 385 -9.29 16.70 -10.26
C ILE A 385 -8.99 15.19 -10.22
N GLY A 386 -7.93 14.79 -9.50
CA GLY A 386 -7.55 13.42 -9.24
C GLY A 386 -6.39 13.36 -8.25
N TYR A 387 -5.76 12.20 -8.14
CA TYR A 387 -4.56 11.97 -7.33
C TYR A 387 -3.59 11.06 -8.10
N PHE A 388 -2.30 11.36 -8.03
CA PHE A 388 -1.25 10.51 -8.58
C PHE A 388 -0.99 9.30 -7.66
N VAL A 389 -0.29 8.28 -8.18
CA VAL A 389 -0.07 7.00 -7.48
C VAL A 389 0.71 7.13 -6.17
N ASP A 390 1.42 8.23 -5.94
CA ASP A 390 2.13 8.56 -4.70
C ASP A 390 1.24 9.19 -3.62
N GLY A 391 0.00 9.56 -3.97
CA GLY A 391 -0.98 10.20 -3.10
C GLY A 391 -0.98 11.72 -3.14
N VAL A 392 -0.21 12.37 -4.01
CA VAL A 392 -0.25 13.83 -4.23
C VAL A 392 -1.42 14.22 -5.14
N ALA A 393 -2.00 15.39 -4.93
CA ALA A 393 -3.15 15.85 -5.73
C ALA A 393 -2.75 16.14 -7.18
N MET A 394 -3.61 15.74 -8.12
CA MET A 394 -3.56 16.18 -9.51
C MET A 394 -4.47 17.38 -9.66
N PHE A 395 -3.90 18.54 -9.95
CA PHE A 395 -4.66 19.72 -10.36
C PHE A 395 -4.83 19.70 -11.88
N ASP A 396 -5.63 20.62 -12.40
CA ASP A 396 -5.80 20.82 -13.84
C ASP A 396 -4.47 21.18 -14.51
N SER A 397 -4.25 20.81 -15.78
CA SER A 397 -3.04 21.26 -16.49
C SER A 397 -3.03 22.78 -16.74
N ARG A 398 -4.19 23.42 -16.68
CA ARG A 398 -4.38 24.87 -16.71
C ARG A 398 -4.14 25.50 -15.34
N ASP A 399 -3.70 26.75 -15.36
CA ASP A 399 -3.75 27.61 -14.17
C ASP A 399 -5.06 28.43 -14.14
N ALA A 400 -5.14 29.37 -13.18
CA ALA A 400 -6.31 30.22 -12.97
C ALA A 400 -6.43 31.41 -13.96
N PHE A 401 -5.70 31.42 -15.08
CA PHE A 401 -5.70 32.53 -16.05
C PHE A 401 -6.14 32.11 -17.45
N TYR A 402 -6.71 33.07 -18.18
CA TYR A 402 -7.02 32.95 -19.59
C TYR A 402 -6.76 34.26 -20.36
N TRP A 403 -6.46 34.13 -21.65
CA TRP A 403 -6.33 35.25 -22.57
C TRP A 403 -7.70 35.75 -23.03
N ASN A 404 -8.01 37.02 -22.75
CA ASN A 404 -9.29 37.64 -23.10
C ASN A 404 -9.34 38.33 -24.48
N GLY A 405 -8.25 38.26 -25.25
CA GLY A 405 -8.05 39.01 -26.50
C GLY A 405 -7.02 40.12 -26.41
N THR A 406 -6.75 40.64 -25.20
CA THR A 406 -5.87 41.81 -24.95
C THR A 406 -4.86 41.58 -23.82
N THR A 407 -5.22 40.79 -22.80
CA THR A 407 -4.35 40.46 -21.66
C THR A 407 -4.73 39.09 -21.08
N GLU A 408 -3.82 38.50 -20.32
CA GLU A 408 -4.15 37.47 -19.33
C GLU A 408 -5.05 38.06 -18.25
N VAL A 409 -6.10 37.33 -17.87
CA VAL A 409 -7.05 37.69 -16.80
C VAL A 409 -7.32 36.45 -15.96
N THR A 410 -7.43 36.62 -14.64
CA THR A 410 -7.84 35.52 -13.74
C THR A 410 -9.29 35.13 -14.02
N GLY A 411 -9.56 33.82 -14.12
CA GLY A 411 -10.87 33.25 -14.37
C GLY A 411 -10.81 32.05 -15.29
N THR A 412 -11.89 31.79 -16.03
CA THR A 412 -11.95 30.74 -17.04
C THR A 412 -12.43 31.31 -18.38
N GLY A 413 -11.90 30.80 -19.48
CA GLY A 413 -12.27 31.24 -20.83
C GLY A 413 -11.89 30.23 -21.91
N SER A 414 -11.91 30.65 -23.17
CA SER A 414 -11.60 29.79 -24.32
C SER A 414 -10.10 29.51 -24.49
N TRP A 415 -9.24 30.39 -23.99
CA TRP A 415 -7.79 30.32 -24.12
C TRP A 415 -7.14 30.35 -22.73
N ASN A 416 -7.36 29.29 -21.95
CA ASN A 416 -6.74 29.15 -20.64
C ASN A 416 -5.24 28.88 -20.79
N ARG A 417 -4.46 29.24 -19.76
CA ARG A 417 -3.00 29.19 -19.77
C ARG A 417 -2.49 27.88 -19.13
N GLU A 418 -1.44 27.29 -19.72
CA GLU A 418 -0.85 26.02 -19.24
C GLU A 418 0.01 26.26 -17.99
N ALA A 419 -0.41 25.70 -16.85
CA ALA A 419 0.25 25.88 -15.55
C ALA A 419 1.71 25.38 -15.57
N TYR A 420 1.98 24.23 -16.19
CA TYR A 420 3.34 23.69 -16.26
C TYR A 420 4.36 24.68 -16.85
N VAL A 421 3.95 25.47 -17.87
CA VAL A 421 4.82 26.46 -18.52
C VAL A 421 4.88 27.77 -17.72
N ASN A 422 3.75 28.21 -17.16
CA ASN A 422 3.63 29.53 -16.57
C ASN A 422 3.93 29.60 -15.07
N GLU A 423 3.73 28.50 -14.35
CA GLU A 423 3.95 28.37 -12.91
C GLU A 423 5.21 27.55 -12.59
N GLY A 424 5.87 26.95 -13.59
CA GLY A 424 7.05 26.10 -13.43
C GLY A 424 8.24 26.72 -12.66
N ALA A 425 8.36 28.06 -12.63
CA ALA A 425 9.34 28.75 -11.79
C ALA A 425 9.05 28.59 -10.28
N THR A 426 7.80 28.31 -9.91
CA THR A 426 7.32 28.14 -8.54
C THR A 426 7.32 26.68 -8.08
N PHE A 427 7.64 25.73 -8.95
CA PHE A 427 7.69 24.30 -8.61
C PHE A 427 8.98 23.93 -7.86
N ASP A 428 8.93 22.82 -7.13
CA ASP A 428 10.10 22.14 -6.59
C ASP A 428 10.75 21.19 -7.62
N PRO A 429 11.85 20.50 -7.28
CA PRO A 429 12.49 19.53 -8.17
C PRO A 429 11.63 18.30 -8.54
N GLY A 430 10.48 18.10 -7.87
CA GLY A 430 9.47 17.10 -8.22
C GLY A 430 8.42 17.61 -9.20
N TYR A 431 8.52 18.86 -9.66
CA TYR A 431 7.50 19.56 -10.47
C TYR A 431 6.18 19.82 -9.73
N ALA A 432 6.21 19.93 -8.40
CA ALA A 432 5.04 20.27 -7.58
C ALA A 432 5.20 21.59 -6.82
N HIS A 433 4.06 22.20 -6.49
CA HIS A 433 3.97 23.33 -5.57
C HIS A 433 2.68 23.28 -4.76
N GLN A 434 2.26 24.40 -4.16
CA GLN A 434 1.06 24.47 -3.34
C GLN A 434 0.35 25.82 -3.44
N GLU A 435 -0.98 25.76 -3.43
CA GLU A 435 -1.84 26.93 -3.35
C GLU A 435 -2.02 27.40 -1.89
N ASN A 436 -2.84 28.44 -1.65
CA ASN A 436 -2.92 29.14 -0.37
C ASN A 436 -3.61 28.36 0.76
N THR A 437 -4.28 27.25 0.50
CA THR A 437 -4.73 26.30 1.53
C THR A 437 -3.65 25.25 1.88
N GLY A 438 -2.54 25.21 1.16
CA GLY A 438 -1.40 24.31 1.39
C GLY A 438 -1.54 22.94 0.73
N THR A 439 -2.40 22.79 -0.27
CA THR A 439 -2.55 21.54 -1.03
C THR A 439 -1.35 21.40 -1.96
N HIS A 440 -0.47 20.45 -1.67
CA HIS A 440 0.64 20.11 -2.56
C HIS A 440 0.11 19.34 -3.77
N HIS A 441 0.51 19.74 -4.98
CA HIS A 441 -0.04 19.19 -6.22
C HIS A 441 0.90 19.27 -7.42
N TYR A 442 0.67 18.37 -8.38
CA TYR A 442 1.24 18.38 -9.72
C TYR A 442 0.20 18.89 -10.74
N HIS A 443 0.69 19.48 -11.85
CA HIS A 443 -0.12 19.87 -13.02
C HIS A 443 0.08 18.97 -14.26
N ALA A 444 1.14 18.14 -14.27
CA ALA A 444 1.53 17.27 -15.37
C ALA A 444 2.32 16.07 -14.85
#